data_AF-E9QVA9-F1
#
_entry.id   AF-E9QVA9-F1
#
_cell.length_a   1.000
_cell.length_b   1.000
_cell.length_c   1.000
_cell.angle_alpha   90.00
_cell.angle_beta   90.00
_cell.angle_gamma   90.00
#
_symmetry.space_group_name_H-M   'P 1'
#
loop_
_entity.id
_entity.type
_entity.pdbx_description
1 polymer ?
#
loop_
_entity_poly.entity_id
_entity_poly.type
_entity_poly.pdbx_seq_one_letter_code
_entity_poly.pdbx_strand_id
1 'polypeptide(L)'
;MAIEVVNLTEEDIPEAIEVIQRAFADDPYFKWVFDPAKFNKQRNYGSLEARCRWGIHNAIFQVAKESDRNDSSSRVLGVSCWLPPQPAAEPESWYSWAQSWLLSFRQFMNNVRHMGRGGLNTRRYWIWKDRQREAQSQIWDDPQGYYFCNIVAVSPEAQGKGIGKKLFQAVTDRADEEGVKCYLESSKEVPNVEIYQRMGFEMAKVMECRDGNDVCMVCLFPGGLLRVLLSLLLTFSCSCIAWSEIQSPSLKERQTRSYCCCAAFTANGTVKMRGIIVELNFGSMIINKVWGQ
;
A
#
# COMPACT_ATOMS: atom_id res chain seq x y z
N MET A 1 28.24 -4.28 6.62
CA MET A 1 27.27 -3.30 6.09
C MET A 1 25.93 -3.59 6.74
N ALA A 2 25.37 -2.62 7.46
CA ALA A 2 24.07 -2.77 8.10
C ALA A 2 23.02 -2.06 7.23
N ILE A 3 21.90 -2.73 6.99
CA ILE A 3 20.76 -2.14 6.30
C ILE A 3 19.71 -1.80 7.34
N GLU A 4 19.42 -0.52 7.49
CA GLU A 4 18.42 0.03 8.40
C GLU A 4 17.24 0.59 7.60
N VAL A 5 16.03 0.41 8.12
CA VAL A 5 14.82 1.01 7.55
C VAL A 5 14.43 2.18 8.44
N VAL A 6 14.42 3.38 7.87
CA VAL A 6 14.10 4.63 8.58
C VAL A 6 13.05 5.40 7.80
N ASN A 7 12.39 6.37 8.45
CA ASN A 7 11.47 7.27 7.76
C ASN A 7 12.23 8.15 6.76
N LEU A 8 11.61 8.39 5.61
CA LEU A 8 12.13 9.27 4.56
C LEU A 8 12.27 10.70 5.11
N THR A 9 13.44 11.31 4.91
CA THR A 9 13.68 12.73 5.15
C THR A 9 13.79 13.50 3.84
N GLU A 10 13.79 14.83 3.92
CA GLU A 10 13.97 15.72 2.76
C GLU A 10 15.31 15.48 2.03
N GLU A 11 16.36 15.12 2.78
CA GLU A 11 17.70 14.83 2.23
C GLU A 11 17.72 13.53 1.41
N ASP A 12 16.84 12.57 1.73
CA ASP A 12 16.76 11.27 1.06
C ASP A 12 15.99 11.33 -0.27
N ILE A 13 15.21 12.40 -0.51
CA ILE A 13 14.29 12.50 -1.65
C ILE A 13 14.99 12.29 -3.00
N PRO A 14 16.14 12.91 -3.31
CA PRO A 14 16.77 12.74 -4.61
C PRO A 14 17.14 11.27 -4.90
N GLU A 15 17.76 10.58 -3.93
CA GLU A 15 18.13 9.17 -4.08
C GLU A 15 16.90 8.25 -4.09
N ALA A 16 15.90 8.53 -3.26
CA ALA A 16 14.65 7.77 -3.25
C ALA A 16 13.94 7.82 -4.61
N ILE A 17 13.87 9.00 -5.23
CA ILE A 17 13.28 9.17 -6.57
C ILE A 17 14.10 8.43 -7.62
N GLU A 18 15.44 8.44 -7.52
CA GLU A 18 16.28 7.67 -8.42
C GLU A 18 15.97 6.17 -8.33
N VAL A 19 15.93 5.62 -7.11
CA VAL A 19 15.58 4.22 -6.86
C VAL A 19 14.20 3.88 -7.44
N ILE A 20 13.18 4.71 -7.19
CA ILE A 20 11.83 4.53 -7.74
C ILE A 20 11.88 4.49 -9.28
N GLN A 21 12.44 5.52 -9.91
CA GLN A 21 12.43 5.61 -11.37
C GLN A 21 13.20 4.47 -12.05
N ARG A 22 14.28 3.99 -11.43
CA ARG A 22 15.06 2.86 -11.94
C ARG A 22 14.32 1.54 -11.76
N ALA A 23 13.69 1.33 -10.61
CA ALA A 23 12.95 0.09 -10.33
C ALA A 23 11.69 -0.05 -11.21
N PHE A 24 10.98 1.05 -11.47
CA PHE A 24 9.74 1.06 -12.26
C PHE A 24 9.95 1.26 -13.77
N ALA A 25 11.18 1.45 -14.25
CA ALA A 25 11.45 1.70 -15.68
C ALA A 25 10.89 0.59 -16.59
N ASP A 26 10.90 -0.65 -16.11
CA ASP A 26 10.39 -1.82 -16.83
C ASP A 26 9.02 -2.31 -16.34
N ASP A 27 8.33 -1.53 -15.50
CA ASP A 27 7.04 -1.91 -14.96
C ASP A 27 5.94 -1.92 -16.04
N PRO A 28 5.12 -2.98 -16.14
CA PRO A 28 4.08 -3.08 -17.17
C PRO A 28 3.03 -1.96 -17.10
N TYR A 29 2.61 -1.57 -15.89
CA TYR A 29 1.68 -0.46 -15.72
C TYR A 29 2.32 0.86 -16.10
N PHE A 30 3.57 1.09 -15.70
CA PHE A 30 4.31 2.29 -16.07
C PHE A 30 4.42 2.43 -17.61
N LYS A 31 4.82 1.36 -18.31
CA LYS A 31 4.92 1.32 -19.78
C LYS A 31 3.55 1.45 -20.47
N TRP A 32 2.49 0.99 -19.82
CA TRP A 32 1.14 1.12 -20.36
C TRP A 32 0.60 2.55 -20.19
N VAL A 33 0.82 3.18 -19.04
CA VAL A 33 0.22 4.49 -18.73
C VAL A 33 1.02 5.67 -19.32
N PHE A 34 2.34 5.53 -19.51
CA PHE A 34 3.18 6.56 -20.12
C PHE A 34 3.50 6.26 -21.59
N ASP A 35 3.40 7.28 -22.44
CA ASP A 35 3.91 7.25 -23.80
C ASP A 35 5.45 7.31 -23.78
N PRO A 36 6.15 6.25 -24.22
CA PRO A 36 7.61 6.20 -24.14
C PRO A 36 8.30 7.26 -25.01
N ALA A 37 7.69 7.68 -26.12
CA ALA A 37 8.26 8.70 -27.00
C ALA A 37 8.17 10.12 -26.40
N LYS A 38 7.25 10.32 -25.44
CA LYS A 38 7.01 11.62 -24.79
C LYS A 38 7.41 11.62 -23.31
N PHE A 39 7.94 10.51 -22.80
CA PHE A 39 8.26 10.38 -21.39
C PHE A 39 9.35 11.37 -20.98
N ASN A 40 9.05 12.21 -19.99
CA ASN A 40 9.99 13.22 -19.49
C ASN A 40 10.40 12.87 -18.04
N LYS A 41 11.62 12.35 -17.89
CA LYS A 41 12.19 11.95 -16.59
C LYS A 41 12.26 13.11 -15.59
N GLN A 42 12.57 14.33 -16.03
CA GLN A 42 12.64 15.49 -15.14
C GLN A 42 11.26 15.93 -14.64
N ARG A 43 10.24 15.91 -15.51
CA ARG A 43 8.86 16.18 -15.09
C ARG A 43 8.37 15.11 -14.11
N ASN A 44 8.71 13.84 -14.39
CA ASN A 44 8.38 12.72 -13.51
C ASN A 44 9.07 12.85 -12.15
N TYR A 45 10.33 13.29 -12.12
CA TYR A 45 11.05 13.64 -10.89
C TYR A 45 10.25 14.65 -10.06
N GLY A 46 9.84 15.79 -10.63
CA GLY A 46 9.09 16.81 -9.88
C GLY A 46 7.75 16.30 -9.33
N SER A 47 7.16 15.30 -9.99
CA SER A 47 5.95 14.64 -9.51
C SER A 47 6.20 13.70 -8.34
N LEU A 48 7.27 12.91 -8.41
CA LEU A 48 7.68 12.03 -7.32
C LEU A 48 8.17 12.84 -6.12
N GLU A 49 8.85 13.97 -6.35
CA GLU A 49 9.25 14.91 -5.30
C GLU A 49 8.02 15.46 -4.56
N ALA A 50 7.00 15.93 -5.28
CA ALA A 50 5.77 16.40 -4.66
C ALA A 50 5.10 15.30 -3.82
N ARG A 51 5.14 14.04 -4.30
CA ARG A 51 4.62 12.87 -3.58
C ARG A 51 5.45 12.51 -2.35
N CYS A 52 6.78 12.57 -2.42
CA CYS A 52 7.69 12.37 -1.29
C CYS A 52 7.41 13.39 -0.19
N ARG A 53 7.40 14.69 -0.53
CA ARG A 53 7.10 15.77 0.41
C ARG A 53 5.72 15.63 1.07
N TRP A 54 4.71 15.23 0.30
CA TRP A 54 3.39 14.94 0.85
C TRP A 54 3.44 13.73 1.80
N GLY A 55 4.10 12.65 1.39
CA GLY A 55 4.10 11.41 2.16
C GLY A 55 4.95 11.45 3.44
N ILE A 56 5.92 12.37 3.56
CA ILE A 56 6.61 12.64 4.85
C ILE A 56 5.60 12.96 5.97
N HIS A 57 4.48 13.60 5.64
CA HIS A 57 3.48 14.02 6.62
C HIS A 57 2.18 13.22 6.62
N ASN A 58 1.91 12.46 5.55
CA ASN A 58 0.60 11.83 5.33
C ASN A 58 0.67 10.31 5.08
N ALA A 59 1.88 9.74 5.04
CA ALA A 59 2.10 8.32 4.76
C ALA A 59 3.19 7.76 5.67
N ILE A 60 3.28 6.44 5.74
CA ILE A 60 4.46 5.75 6.26
C ILE A 60 5.43 5.63 5.09
N PHE A 61 6.24 6.66 4.88
CA PHE A 61 7.23 6.73 3.82
C PHE A 61 8.61 6.40 4.40
N GLN A 62 9.19 5.28 3.98
CA GLN A 62 10.43 4.74 4.53
C GLN A 62 11.48 4.48 3.45
N VAL A 63 12.74 4.58 3.84
CA VAL A 63 13.92 4.25 3.03
C VAL A 63 14.75 3.18 3.72
N ALA A 64 15.27 2.24 2.94
CA ALA A 64 16.26 1.29 3.39
C ALA A 64 17.65 1.86 3.08
N LYS A 65 18.38 2.24 4.12
CA LYS A 65 19.69 2.87 4.01
C LYS A 65 20.79 1.89 4.38
N GLU A 66 21.84 1.89 3.58
CA GLU A 66 23.08 1.21 3.91
C GLU A 66 24.00 2.19 4.63
N SER A 67 24.45 1.82 5.82
CA SER A 67 25.52 2.52 6.52
C SER A 67 26.81 1.71 6.40
N ASP A 68 27.86 2.37 5.91
CA ASP A 68 29.21 1.88 6.09
C ASP A 68 29.69 2.30 7.48
N ARG A 69 30.36 1.41 8.21
CA ARG A 69 30.86 1.74 9.56
C ARG A 69 32.01 2.75 9.52
N ASN A 70 32.62 2.92 8.35
CA ASN A 70 33.80 3.74 8.12
C ASN A 70 33.53 4.99 7.26
N ASP A 71 32.33 5.17 6.72
CA ASP A 71 31.95 6.31 5.90
C ASP A 71 30.66 6.92 6.43
N SER A 72 30.60 8.26 6.44
CA SER A 72 29.40 9.00 6.84
C SER A 72 28.38 9.12 5.69
N SER A 73 28.73 8.66 4.49
CA SER A 73 27.79 8.54 3.38
C SER A 73 26.84 7.35 3.62
N SER A 74 25.55 7.63 3.64
CA SER A 74 24.51 6.61 3.76
C SER A 74 23.65 6.60 2.51
N ARG A 75 23.69 5.49 1.79
CA ARG A 75 23.04 5.35 0.48
C ARG A 75 21.65 4.76 0.61
N VAL A 76 20.69 5.29 -0.14
CA VAL A 76 19.34 4.72 -0.25
C VAL A 76 19.37 3.53 -1.21
N LEU A 77 19.01 2.35 -0.71
CA LEU A 77 18.93 1.11 -1.50
C LEU A 77 17.50 0.67 -1.83
N GLY A 78 16.51 1.18 -1.10
CA GLY A 78 15.11 0.82 -1.28
C GLY A 78 14.19 1.85 -0.65
N VAL A 79 12.95 1.85 -1.10
CA VAL A 79 11.92 2.82 -0.73
C VAL A 79 10.59 2.10 -0.58
N SER A 80 9.81 2.44 0.43
CA SER A 80 8.40 2.04 0.52
C SER A 80 7.52 3.19 0.99
N CYS A 81 6.31 3.28 0.44
CA CYS A 81 5.29 4.26 0.82
C CYS A 81 4.00 3.50 1.10
N TRP A 82 3.56 3.53 2.35
CA TRP A 82 2.30 2.94 2.78
C TRP A 82 1.33 4.04 3.19
N LEU A 83 0.10 3.96 2.71
CA LEU A 83 -0.99 4.79 3.20
C LEU A 83 -1.58 4.12 4.45
N PRO A 84 -1.80 4.88 5.54
CA PRO A 84 -2.42 4.34 6.74
C PRO A 84 -3.88 3.92 6.46
N PRO A 85 -4.43 3.01 7.27
CA PRO A 85 -5.85 2.67 7.22
C PRO A 85 -6.71 3.92 7.37
N GLN A 86 -7.81 3.95 6.63
CA GLN A 86 -8.82 5.00 6.70
C GLN A 86 -10.16 4.31 6.96
N PRO A 87 -10.69 4.39 8.20
CA PRO A 87 -11.98 3.81 8.51
C PRO A 87 -13.07 4.41 7.62
N ALA A 88 -13.93 3.57 7.05
CA ALA A 88 -14.97 4.03 6.13
C ALA A 88 -15.97 5.02 6.77
N ALA A 89 -16.07 5.00 8.10
CA ALA A 89 -16.94 5.89 8.87
C ALA A 89 -16.31 7.26 9.19
N GLU A 90 -15.00 7.42 9.03
CA GLU A 90 -14.30 8.65 9.39
C GLU A 90 -14.23 9.61 8.19
N PRO A 91 -14.73 10.85 8.33
CA PRO A 91 -14.60 11.84 7.26
C PRO A 91 -13.15 12.30 7.11
N GLU A 92 -12.80 12.73 5.89
CA GLU A 92 -11.49 13.33 5.61
C GLU A 92 -11.24 14.53 6.53
N SER A 93 -10.09 14.52 7.21
CA SER A 93 -9.69 15.65 8.06
C SER A 93 -9.37 16.89 7.22
N TRP A 94 -9.58 18.08 7.79
CA TRP A 94 -9.22 19.35 7.13
C TRP A 94 -7.74 19.37 6.72
N TYR A 95 -6.87 18.75 7.54
CA TYR A 95 -5.45 18.69 7.29
C TYR A 95 -5.15 17.84 6.06
N SER A 96 -5.73 16.64 5.99
CA SER A 96 -5.61 15.75 4.83
C SER A 96 -6.14 16.41 3.56
N TRP A 97 -7.28 17.09 3.66
CA TRP A 97 -7.85 17.87 2.56
C TRP A 97 -6.90 18.98 2.08
N ALA A 98 -6.33 19.77 3.00
CA ALA A 98 -5.41 20.85 2.67
C ALA A 98 -4.10 20.33 2.06
N GLN A 99 -3.57 19.21 2.58
CA GLN A 99 -2.39 18.54 2.02
C GLN A 99 -2.66 18.00 0.62
N SER A 100 -3.86 17.46 0.36
CA SER A 100 -4.30 17.01 -0.97
C SER A 100 -4.41 18.18 -1.97
N TRP A 101 -4.87 19.35 -1.50
CA TRP A 101 -4.87 20.57 -2.31
C TRP A 101 -3.45 21.08 -2.60
N LEU A 102 -2.57 21.09 -1.61
CA LEU A 102 -1.17 21.49 -1.79
C LEU A 102 -0.46 20.56 -2.78
N LEU A 103 -0.68 19.25 -2.67
CA LEU A 103 -0.18 18.28 -3.64
C LEU A 103 -0.72 18.57 -5.05
N SER A 104 -2.04 18.78 -5.19
CA SER A 104 -2.68 19.13 -6.46
C SER A 104 -2.10 20.40 -7.07
N PHE A 105 -1.82 21.41 -6.25
CA PHE A 105 -1.20 22.67 -6.67
C PHE A 105 0.24 22.45 -7.14
N ARG A 106 1.07 21.71 -6.38
CA ARG A 106 2.44 21.35 -6.80
C ARG A 106 2.45 20.59 -8.13
N GLN A 107 1.50 19.69 -8.31
CA GLN A 107 1.32 18.94 -9.56
C GLN A 107 0.92 19.83 -10.74
N PHE A 108 0.01 20.77 -10.51
CA PHE A 108 -0.36 21.77 -11.49
C PHE A 108 0.84 22.62 -11.90
N MET A 109 1.59 23.16 -10.93
CA MET A 109 2.80 23.94 -11.20
C MET A 109 3.86 23.14 -11.97
N ASN A 110 4.04 21.86 -11.64
CA ASN A 110 4.93 20.97 -12.38
C ASN A 110 4.46 20.78 -13.84
N ASN A 111 3.15 20.65 -14.08
CA ASN A 111 2.61 20.58 -15.44
C ASN A 111 2.85 21.87 -16.23
N VAL A 112 2.65 23.03 -15.59
CA VAL A 112 2.89 24.34 -16.20
C VAL A 112 4.36 24.50 -16.57
N ARG A 113 5.27 24.20 -15.62
CA ARG A 113 6.73 24.30 -15.80
C ARG A 113 7.24 23.45 -16.97
N HIS A 114 6.66 22.27 -17.17
CA HIS A 114 7.07 21.34 -18.23
C HIS A 114 6.15 21.37 -19.45
N MET A 115 5.23 22.34 -19.54
CA MET A 115 4.27 22.51 -20.64
C MET A 115 3.53 21.22 -21.00
N GLY A 116 3.17 20.41 -20.00
CA GLY A 116 2.53 19.13 -20.21
C GLY A 116 2.74 18.12 -19.09
N ARG A 117 2.33 16.88 -19.35
CA ARG A 117 2.28 15.79 -18.36
C ARG A 117 3.42 14.78 -18.49
N GLY A 118 4.46 15.12 -19.26
CA GLY A 118 5.65 14.29 -19.46
C GLY A 118 5.35 12.88 -19.96
N GLY A 119 4.43 12.77 -20.93
CA GLY A 119 4.05 11.49 -21.55
C GLY A 119 2.92 10.74 -20.87
N LEU A 120 2.40 11.19 -19.72
CA LEU A 120 1.30 10.49 -19.05
C LEU A 120 0.01 10.54 -19.88
N ASN A 121 -0.53 9.38 -20.24
CA ASN A 121 -1.80 9.24 -20.91
C ASN A 121 -2.95 9.39 -19.90
N THR A 122 -3.62 10.53 -19.93
CA THR A 122 -4.76 10.87 -19.04
C THR A 122 -5.86 9.82 -19.09
N ARG A 123 -6.19 9.32 -20.29
CA ARG A 123 -7.27 8.34 -20.49
C ARG A 123 -6.94 7.03 -19.77
N ARG A 124 -5.74 6.49 -19.98
CA ARG A 124 -5.27 5.26 -19.32
C ARG A 124 -5.19 5.40 -17.81
N TYR A 125 -4.75 6.55 -17.32
CA TYR A 125 -4.76 6.87 -15.90
C TYR A 125 -6.17 6.78 -15.30
N TRP A 126 -7.18 7.36 -15.96
CA TRP A 126 -8.57 7.29 -15.49
C TRP A 126 -9.17 5.89 -15.59
N ILE A 127 -8.87 5.14 -16.66
CA ILE A 127 -9.25 3.72 -16.77
C ILE A 127 -8.73 2.94 -15.56
N TRP A 128 -7.44 3.08 -15.23
CA TRP A 128 -6.87 2.42 -14.07
C TRP A 128 -7.55 2.86 -12.76
N LYS A 129 -7.83 4.14 -12.57
CA LYS A 129 -8.52 4.65 -11.37
C LYS A 129 -9.91 4.07 -11.19
N ASP A 130 -10.68 3.99 -12.27
CA ASP A 130 -12.04 3.45 -12.22
C ASP A 130 -12.02 1.94 -11.93
N ARG A 131 -11.12 1.20 -12.58
CA ARG A 131 -10.96 -0.25 -12.34
C ARG A 131 -10.43 -0.54 -10.94
N GLN A 132 -9.50 0.28 -10.45
CA GLN A 132 -8.98 0.16 -9.09
C GLN A 132 -10.11 0.37 -8.07
N ARG A 133 -10.94 1.41 -8.24
CA ARG A 133 -12.09 1.67 -7.36
C ARG A 133 -13.07 0.49 -7.37
N GLU A 134 -13.42 -0.01 -8.55
CA GLU A 134 -14.32 -1.17 -8.72
C GLU A 134 -13.75 -2.43 -8.08
N ALA A 135 -12.45 -2.68 -8.21
CA ALA A 135 -11.82 -3.86 -7.65
C ALA A 135 -11.67 -3.75 -6.13
N GLN A 136 -11.24 -2.60 -5.61
CA GLN A 136 -11.14 -2.33 -4.18
C GLN A 136 -12.49 -2.47 -3.49
N SER A 137 -13.59 -1.96 -4.08
CA SER A 137 -14.93 -2.10 -3.47
C SER A 137 -15.43 -3.55 -3.35
N GLN A 138 -14.80 -4.50 -4.06
CA GLN A 138 -15.15 -5.92 -4.00
C GLN A 138 -14.30 -6.72 -3.02
N ILE A 139 -13.11 -6.22 -2.66
CA ILE A 139 -12.13 -6.96 -1.83
C ILE A 139 -11.78 -6.25 -0.51
N TRP A 140 -12.07 -4.95 -0.40
CA TRP A 140 -11.88 -4.20 0.83
C TRP A 140 -13.12 -4.39 1.71
N ASP A 141 -13.00 -5.29 2.68
CA ASP A 141 -14.06 -5.73 3.56
C ASP A 141 -13.85 -5.32 5.03
N ASP A 142 -12.68 -4.75 5.36
CA ASP A 142 -12.36 -4.32 6.71
C ASP A 142 -12.88 -2.90 6.98
N PRO A 143 -13.78 -2.70 7.96
CA PRO A 143 -14.29 -1.36 8.29
C PRO A 143 -13.22 -0.41 8.82
N GLN A 144 -12.11 -0.92 9.36
CA GLN A 144 -10.96 -0.11 9.78
C GLN A 144 -10.13 0.38 8.59
N GLY A 145 -10.28 -0.24 7.43
CA GLY A 145 -9.46 0.00 6.25
C GLY A 145 -8.20 -0.85 6.22
N TYR A 146 -7.27 -0.48 5.34
CA TYR A 146 -6.05 -1.26 5.09
C TYR A 146 -4.82 -0.36 5.13
N TYR A 147 -3.71 -0.91 5.63
CA TYR A 147 -2.39 -0.42 5.28
C TYR A 147 -2.12 -0.69 3.80
N PHE A 148 -2.17 0.34 2.95
CA PHE A 148 -2.03 0.19 1.50
C PHE A 148 -0.60 0.52 1.04
N CYS A 149 0.15 -0.49 0.59
CA CYS A 149 1.46 -0.31 -0.04
C CYS A 149 1.28 0.36 -1.41
N ASN A 150 1.50 1.66 -1.46
CA ASN A 150 1.32 2.46 -2.67
C ASN A 150 2.59 2.47 -3.55
N ILE A 151 3.76 2.41 -2.93
CA ILE A 151 5.06 2.34 -3.63
C ILE A 151 5.94 1.36 -2.88
N VAL A 152 6.58 0.44 -3.60
CA VAL A 152 7.76 -0.27 -3.09
C VAL A 152 8.76 -0.45 -4.22
N ALA A 153 10.01 -0.07 -3.96
CA ALA A 153 11.09 -0.12 -4.92
C ALA A 153 12.39 -0.52 -4.22
N VAL A 154 13.20 -1.32 -4.90
CA VAL A 154 14.56 -1.67 -4.47
C VAL A 154 15.48 -1.43 -5.66
N SER A 155 16.62 -0.76 -5.42
CA SER A 155 17.62 -0.49 -6.45
C SER A 155 18.00 -1.81 -7.12
N PRO A 156 18.12 -1.86 -8.46
CA PRO A 156 18.45 -3.10 -9.18
C PRO A 156 19.68 -3.84 -8.62
N GLU A 157 20.72 -3.12 -8.20
CA GLU A 157 21.96 -3.66 -7.64
C GLU A 157 21.83 -4.18 -6.21
N ALA A 158 20.70 -3.90 -5.56
CA ALA A 158 20.40 -4.25 -4.18
C ALA A 158 19.29 -5.32 -4.08
N GLN A 159 18.75 -5.77 -5.22
CA GLN A 159 17.77 -6.86 -5.26
C GLN A 159 18.38 -8.20 -4.81
N GLY A 160 17.54 -9.12 -4.34
CA GLY A 160 17.98 -10.41 -3.80
C GLY A 160 18.62 -10.35 -2.40
N LYS A 161 18.86 -9.15 -1.84
CA LYS A 161 19.49 -8.96 -0.51
C LYS A 161 18.50 -8.88 0.66
N GLY A 162 17.23 -9.21 0.43
CA GLY A 162 16.18 -9.16 1.47
C GLY A 162 15.67 -7.76 1.86
N ILE A 163 16.08 -6.70 1.15
CA ILE A 163 15.69 -5.31 1.44
C ILE A 163 14.18 -5.09 1.35
N GLY A 164 13.55 -5.60 0.29
CA GLY A 164 12.08 -5.52 0.15
C GLY A 164 11.36 -6.14 1.34
N LYS A 165 11.83 -7.31 1.82
CA LYS A 165 11.27 -7.96 3.00
C LYS A 165 11.39 -7.08 4.25
N LYS A 166 12.54 -6.44 4.47
CA LYS A 166 12.72 -5.51 5.60
C LYS A 166 11.78 -4.30 5.52
N LEU A 167 11.61 -3.72 4.33
CA LEU A 167 10.68 -2.60 4.11
C LEU A 167 9.22 -3.01 4.40
N PHE A 168 8.80 -4.19 3.95
CA PHE A 168 7.47 -4.71 4.27
C PHE A 168 7.30 -4.96 5.77
N GLN A 169 8.26 -5.64 6.42
CA GLN A 169 8.21 -5.98 7.84
C GLN A 169 8.00 -4.75 8.73
N ALA A 170 8.63 -3.62 8.40
CA ALA A 170 8.48 -2.38 9.16
C ALA A 170 7.03 -1.87 9.24
N VAL A 171 6.15 -2.25 8.31
CA VAL A 171 4.72 -1.87 8.32
C VAL A 171 3.83 -3.06 8.65
N THR A 172 4.14 -4.27 8.14
CA THR A 172 3.32 -5.46 8.42
C THR A 172 3.40 -5.88 9.88
N ASP A 173 4.55 -5.75 10.54
CA ASP A 173 4.67 -6.11 11.96
C ASP A 173 3.81 -5.14 12.82
N ARG A 174 3.74 -3.86 12.44
CA ARG A 174 2.83 -2.88 13.05
C ARG A 174 1.35 -3.18 12.76
N ALA A 175 1.03 -3.54 11.52
CA ALA A 175 -0.33 -3.91 11.13
C ALA A 175 -0.82 -5.15 11.88
N ASP A 176 0.06 -6.13 12.09
CA ASP A 176 -0.15 -7.30 12.93
C ASP A 176 -0.46 -6.89 14.38
N GLU A 177 0.38 -6.03 14.99
CA GLU A 177 0.16 -5.52 16.36
C GLU A 177 -1.17 -4.75 16.53
N GLU A 178 -1.56 -3.96 15.53
CA GLU A 178 -2.80 -3.17 15.54
C GLU A 178 -4.03 -3.98 15.13
N GLY A 179 -3.87 -5.21 14.62
CA GLY A 179 -4.99 -6.01 14.13
C GLY A 179 -5.62 -5.46 12.85
N VAL A 180 -4.85 -4.75 12.01
CA VAL A 180 -5.31 -4.12 10.76
C VAL A 180 -4.74 -4.86 9.55
N LYS A 181 -5.56 -5.08 8.51
CA LYS A 181 -5.13 -5.76 7.29
C LYS A 181 -4.18 -4.90 6.44
N CYS A 182 -3.33 -5.56 5.66
CA CYS A 182 -2.50 -4.91 4.64
C CYS A 182 -3.08 -5.11 3.24
N TYR A 183 -2.70 -4.26 2.30
CA TYR A 183 -3.10 -4.40 0.90
C TYR A 183 -2.00 -3.88 -0.03
N LEU A 184 -1.81 -4.54 -1.17
CA LEU A 184 -0.91 -4.07 -2.23
C LEU A 184 -1.45 -4.42 -3.62
N GLU A 185 -0.90 -3.72 -4.62
CA GLU A 185 -1.18 -3.91 -6.03
C GLU A 185 0.13 -4.12 -6.78
N SER A 186 0.14 -5.04 -7.76
CA SER A 186 1.30 -5.29 -8.59
C SER A 186 0.94 -5.53 -10.04
N SER A 187 1.53 -4.76 -10.94
CA SER A 187 1.37 -4.89 -12.40
C SER A 187 2.30 -5.92 -13.03
N LYS A 188 3.17 -6.55 -12.24
CA LYS A 188 4.17 -7.51 -12.71
C LYS A 188 3.98 -8.85 -11.99
N GLU A 189 3.55 -9.86 -12.75
CA GLU A 189 3.24 -11.18 -12.19
C GLU A 189 4.51 -11.89 -11.70
N VAL A 190 5.52 -12.00 -12.58
CA VAL A 190 6.81 -12.65 -12.28
C VAL A 190 7.90 -11.59 -12.08
N PRO A 191 8.66 -11.60 -10.96
CA PRO A 191 8.62 -12.55 -9.84
C PRO A 191 7.74 -12.11 -8.65
N ASN A 192 6.99 -11.00 -8.77
CA ASN A 192 6.43 -10.33 -7.59
C ASN A 192 5.34 -11.15 -6.88
N VAL A 193 4.48 -11.88 -7.61
CA VAL A 193 3.40 -12.70 -6.99
C VAL A 193 3.99 -13.67 -5.98
N GLU A 194 5.03 -14.42 -6.37
CA GLU A 194 5.69 -15.39 -5.49
C GLU A 194 6.36 -14.72 -4.30
N ILE A 195 6.97 -13.54 -4.52
CA ILE A 195 7.58 -12.74 -3.44
C ILE A 195 6.51 -12.35 -2.40
N TYR A 196 5.37 -11.83 -2.83
CA TYR A 196 4.30 -11.40 -1.93
C TYR A 196 3.64 -12.59 -1.23
N GLN A 197 3.45 -13.72 -1.90
CA GLN A 197 2.97 -14.96 -1.28
C GLN A 197 3.89 -15.44 -0.16
N ARG A 198 5.21 -15.41 -0.37
CA ARG A 198 6.18 -15.73 0.69
C ARG A 198 6.18 -14.71 1.83
N MET A 199 5.68 -13.49 1.59
CA MET A 199 5.47 -12.48 2.62
C MET A 199 4.11 -12.62 3.34
N GLY A 200 3.27 -13.60 2.94
CA GLY A 200 1.98 -13.86 3.54
C GLY A 200 0.80 -13.20 2.82
N PHE A 201 1.01 -12.57 1.67
CA PHE A 201 -0.10 -11.99 0.90
C PHE A 201 -0.72 -13.03 -0.02
N GLU A 202 -2.05 -13.05 -0.11
CA GLU A 202 -2.76 -13.91 -1.05
C GLU A 202 -3.30 -13.08 -2.22
N MET A 203 -3.10 -13.56 -3.44
CA MET A 203 -3.67 -12.91 -4.62
C MET A 203 -5.18 -13.17 -4.64
N ALA A 204 -5.98 -12.11 -4.50
CA ALA A 204 -7.44 -12.23 -4.48
C ALA A 204 -8.07 -11.97 -5.84
N LYS A 205 -7.50 -11.04 -6.63
CA LYS A 205 -8.09 -10.61 -7.88
C LYS A 205 -7.04 -10.15 -8.88
N VAL A 206 -7.32 -10.37 -10.16
CA VAL A 206 -6.62 -9.73 -11.25
C VAL A 206 -7.55 -8.69 -11.88
N MET A 207 -7.07 -7.45 -11.94
CA MET A 207 -7.73 -6.31 -12.55
C MET A 207 -7.20 -6.09 -13.96
N GLU A 208 -8.09 -6.08 -14.94
CA GLU A 208 -7.78 -5.74 -16.32
C GLU A 208 -8.03 -4.25 -16.58
N CYS A 209 -6.98 -3.55 -17.04
CA CYS A 209 -7.05 -2.18 -17.52
C CYS A 209 -6.89 -2.17 -19.05
N ARG A 210 -8.00 -2.03 -19.78
CA ARG A 210 -8.03 -2.06 -21.25
C ARG A 210 -8.25 -0.68 -21.87
N ASP A 211 -7.41 -0.32 -22.84
CA ASP A 211 -7.56 0.86 -23.69
C ASP A 211 -7.42 0.44 -25.17
N GLY A 212 -8.55 0.16 -25.82
CA GLY A 212 -8.56 -0.43 -27.16
C GLY A 212 -7.98 -1.86 -27.15
N ASN A 213 -6.91 -2.07 -27.91
CA ASN A 213 -6.20 -3.36 -27.97
C ASN A 213 -5.13 -3.51 -26.89
N ASP A 214 -4.74 -2.43 -26.22
CA ASP A 214 -3.69 -2.44 -25.21
C ASP A 214 -4.27 -2.78 -23.83
N VAL A 215 -3.67 -3.75 -23.16
CA VAL A 215 -4.12 -4.26 -21.86
C VAL A 215 -2.98 -4.22 -20.85
N CYS A 216 -3.29 -3.77 -19.64
CA CYS A 216 -2.43 -3.91 -18.47
C CYS A 216 -3.17 -4.73 -17.41
N MET A 217 -2.51 -5.78 -16.91
CA MET A 217 -3.01 -6.59 -15.81
C MET A 217 -2.39 -6.12 -14.50
N VAL A 218 -3.20 -6.05 -13.44
CA VAL A 218 -2.75 -5.71 -12.10
C VAL A 218 -3.29 -6.75 -11.13
N CYS A 219 -2.42 -7.39 -10.38
CA CYS A 219 -2.76 -8.35 -9.33
C CYS A 219 -2.97 -7.62 -8.00
N LEU A 220 -4.05 -7.97 -7.30
CA LEU A 220 -4.49 -7.34 -6.06
C LEU A 220 -4.36 -8.35 -4.93
N PHE A 221 -3.74 -7.90 -3.84
CA PHE A 221 -3.34 -8.76 -2.74
C PHE A 221 -3.78 -8.15 -1.40
N PRO A 222 -4.98 -8.48 -0.90
CA PRO A 222 -5.29 -8.29 0.51
C PRO A 222 -4.41 -9.23 1.36
N GLY A 223 -3.76 -8.69 2.37
CA GLY A 223 -2.99 -9.43 3.36
C GLY A 223 -3.79 -9.55 4.66
N GLY A 224 -3.97 -10.79 5.13
CA GLY A 224 -4.53 -11.06 6.45
C GLY A 224 -3.50 -10.89 7.58
N LEU A 225 -3.97 -10.91 8.83
CA LEU A 225 -3.14 -10.96 10.05
C LEU A 225 -2.46 -12.34 10.19
N LEU A 226 -1.51 -12.67 9.30
CA LEU A 226 -0.96 -14.03 9.25
C LEU A 226 -0.14 -14.40 10.49
N ARG A 227 0.50 -13.43 11.17
CA ARG A 227 1.46 -13.76 12.23
C ARG A 227 0.84 -13.80 13.62
N VAL A 228 -0.15 -12.95 13.92
CA VAL A 228 -0.81 -12.93 15.22
C VAL A 228 -1.67 -14.18 15.43
N LEU A 229 -2.38 -14.64 14.40
CA LEU A 229 -3.17 -15.87 14.49
C LEU A 229 -2.30 -17.11 14.69
N LEU A 230 -1.17 -17.23 14.00
CA LEU A 230 -0.24 -18.36 14.21
C LEU A 230 0.40 -18.35 15.60
N SER A 231 0.79 -17.18 16.11
CA SER A 231 1.40 -17.06 17.44
C SER A 231 0.38 -17.26 18.57
N LEU A 232 -0.88 -16.83 18.40
CA LEU A 232 -1.97 -17.16 19.32
C LEU A 232 -2.32 -18.66 19.28
N LEU A 233 -2.34 -19.29 18.10
CA LEU A 233 -2.57 -20.74 17.98
C LEU A 233 -1.40 -21.56 18.57
N LEU A 234 -0.16 -21.11 18.40
CA LEU A 234 1.03 -21.76 18.97
C LEU A 234 1.09 -21.57 20.50
N THR A 235 0.75 -20.39 21.03
CA THR A 235 0.67 -20.15 22.48
C THR A 235 -0.51 -20.90 23.12
N PHE A 236 -1.66 -21.01 22.44
CA PHE A 236 -2.76 -21.89 22.88
C PHE A 236 -2.34 -23.37 22.85
N SER A 237 -1.60 -23.82 21.83
CA SER A 237 -1.09 -25.20 21.78
C SER A 237 -0.13 -25.50 22.93
N CYS A 238 0.80 -24.60 23.25
CA CYS A 238 1.70 -24.74 24.42
C CYS A 238 0.95 -24.69 25.75
N SER A 239 -0.08 -23.86 25.87
CA SER A 239 -0.89 -23.74 27.09
C SER A 239 -1.74 -24.99 27.33
N CYS A 240 -2.29 -25.60 26.27
CA CYS A 240 -3.05 -26.85 26.35
C CYS A 240 -2.15 -28.06 26.63
N ILE A 241 -0.93 -28.10 26.09
CA ILE A 241 0.05 -29.16 26.39
C ILE A 241 0.49 -29.08 27.86
N ALA A 242 0.82 -27.88 28.36
CA ALA A 242 1.18 -27.67 29.77
C ALA A 242 0.02 -27.98 30.74
N TRP A 243 -1.23 -27.77 30.34
CA TRP A 243 -2.40 -28.14 31.15
C TRP A 243 -2.64 -29.66 31.20
N SER A 244 -2.29 -30.40 30.14
CA SER A 244 -2.44 -31.85 30.08
C SER A 244 -1.38 -32.62 30.88
N GLU A 245 -0.19 -32.05 31.11
CA GLU A 245 0.89 -32.67 31.89
C GLU A 245 0.76 -32.45 33.41
N ILE A 246 -0.06 -31.50 33.85
CA ILE A 246 -0.27 -31.19 35.29
C ILE A 246 -1.42 -32.02 35.91
N GLN A 247 -2.23 -32.72 35.11
CA GLN A 247 -3.26 -33.61 35.63
C GLN A 247 -2.70 -35.01 35.91
N SER A 248 -2.29 -35.21 37.16
CA SER A 248 -2.07 -36.53 37.77
C SER A 248 -3.26 -37.49 37.55
N PRO A 249 -3.02 -38.80 37.43
CA PRO A 249 -4.03 -39.80 37.07
C PRO A 249 -4.91 -40.17 38.27
N SER A 250 -5.71 -39.25 38.75
CA SER A 250 -6.81 -39.58 39.66
C SER A 250 -7.90 -38.52 39.54
N LEU A 251 -8.87 -38.77 38.65
CA LEU A 251 -10.28 -38.42 38.77
C LEU A 251 -10.94 -38.76 37.43
N LYS A 252 -11.37 -40.03 37.33
CA LYS A 252 -12.43 -40.42 36.39
C LYS A 252 -13.70 -39.65 36.77
N GLU A 253 -14.51 -39.34 35.77
CA GLU A 253 -15.86 -38.78 35.83
C GLU A 253 -15.99 -37.25 35.98
N ARG A 254 -16.11 -36.56 34.84
CA ARG A 254 -17.39 -35.93 34.45
C ARG A 254 -17.33 -35.35 33.04
N GLN A 255 -18.29 -35.80 32.24
CA GLN A 255 -18.50 -35.50 30.85
C GLN A 255 -19.30 -34.19 30.69
N THR A 256 -18.91 -33.38 29.71
CA THR A 256 -19.73 -32.51 28.83
C THR A 256 -20.67 -31.44 29.42
N ARG A 257 -20.34 -30.17 29.15
CA ARG A 257 -21.11 -29.22 28.29
C ARG A 257 -20.64 -27.78 28.57
N SER A 258 -19.98 -27.15 27.59
CA SER A 258 -19.91 -25.68 27.51
C SER A 258 -20.53 -25.24 26.20
N TYR A 259 -21.54 -24.38 26.32
CA TYR A 259 -22.40 -23.90 25.26
C TYR A 259 -21.68 -22.87 24.39
N CYS A 260 -21.83 -23.05 23.08
CA CYS A 260 -21.51 -22.08 22.04
C CYS A 260 -22.55 -20.94 22.08
N CYS A 261 -22.11 -19.69 22.18
CA CYS A 261 -22.99 -18.52 22.10
C CYS A 261 -22.64 -17.70 20.86
N CYS A 262 -23.32 -17.99 19.75
CA CYS A 262 -23.44 -17.09 18.60
C CYS A 262 -24.55 -16.08 18.90
N ALA A 263 -24.26 -14.79 18.78
CA ALA A 263 -25.27 -13.74 18.73
C ALA A 263 -25.24 -13.08 17.34
N ALA A 264 -26.30 -13.30 16.58
CA ALA A 264 -26.66 -12.56 15.38
C ALA A 264 -27.49 -11.33 15.77
N PHE A 265 -27.28 -10.20 15.10
CA PHE A 265 -28.24 -9.09 15.10
C PHE A 265 -28.31 -8.47 13.70
N THR A 266 -29.54 -8.39 13.19
CA THR A 266 -29.98 -7.67 11.98
C THR A 266 -30.80 -6.45 12.40
N ALA A 267 -30.66 -5.30 11.72
CA ALA A 267 -31.78 -4.38 11.43
C ALA A 267 -31.40 -3.21 10.49
N ASN A 268 -32.39 -2.83 9.68
CA ASN A 268 -32.46 -1.87 8.58
C ASN A 268 -32.18 -0.38 8.89
N GLY A 269 -31.87 0.40 7.84
CA GLY A 269 -32.11 1.84 7.79
C GLY A 269 -31.66 2.54 6.49
N THR A 270 -32.61 2.98 5.66
CA THR A 270 -32.41 3.85 4.48
C THR A 270 -32.49 5.34 4.84
N VAL A 271 -31.59 6.17 4.31
CA VAL A 271 -31.82 7.62 4.12
C VAL A 271 -31.20 8.08 2.79
N LYS A 272 -31.99 8.83 2.02
CA LYS A 272 -31.66 9.42 0.71
C LYS A 272 -31.56 10.93 0.90
N MET A 273 -30.50 11.60 0.45
CA MET A 273 -30.52 13.05 0.20
C MET A 273 -29.71 13.40 -1.05
N ARG A 274 -30.35 14.12 -1.96
CA ARG A 274 -29.78 14.73 -3.17
C ARG A 274 -29.29 16.14 -2.82
N GLY A 275 -28.07 16.48 -3.21
CA GLY A 275 -27.57 17.85 -3.25
C GLY A 275 -26.68 18.01 -4.48
N ILE A 276 -27.06 18.93 -5.37
CA ILE A 276 -26.33 19.28 -6.59
C ILE A 276 -25.27 20.33 -6.19
N ILE A 277 -23.99 20.06 -6.43
CA ILE A 277 -22.91 21.05 -6.32
C ILE A 277 -22.15 21.09 -7.65
N VAL A 278 -21.98 22.31 -8.14
CA VAL A 278 -21.39 22.67 -9.44
C VAL A 278 -19.89 22.40 -9.43
N GLU A 279 -19.44 21.41 -10.21
CA GLU A 279 -18.01 21.10 -10.41
C GLU A 279 -17.36 22.09 -11.40
N LEU A 280 -16.51 22.98 -10.88
CA LEU A 280 -15.47 23.63 -11.69
C LEU A 280 -14.24 22.71 -11.69
N ASN A 281 -14.22 21.78 -12.65
CA ASN A 281 -13.15 20.80 -12.84
C ASN A 281 -11.88 21.44 -13.44
N PHE A 282 -10.93 21.82 -12.59
CA PHE A 282 -9.54 22.03 -12.99
C PHE A 282 -8.73 20.78 -12.63
N GLY A 283 -8.54 19.89 -13.61
CA GLY A 283 -7.95 18.56 -13.41
C GLY A 283 -6.56 18.59 -12.78
N SER A 284 -6.48 18.23 -11.49
CA SER A 284 -5.24 17.89 -10.81
C SER A 284 -4.80 16.49 -11.24
N MET A 285 -3.55 16.38 -11.67
CA MET A 285 -2.98 15.14 -12.19
C MET A 285 -1.85 14.71 -11.27
N ILE A 286 -2.21 14.00 -10.19
CA ILE A 286 -1.56 12.83 -9.58
C ILE A 286 -2.32 12.42 -8.32
N ILE A 287 -2.65 11.11 -8.25
CA ILE A 287 -2.77 10.22 -7.10
C ILE A 287 -3.05 10.91 -5.74
N ASN A 288 -4.31 11.29 -5.51
CA ASN A 288 -5.18 10.82 -4.40
C ASN A 288 -6.42 11.70 -4.29
N LYS A 289 -7.61 11.10 -4.48
CA LYS A 289 -8.89 11.39 -3.79
C LYS A 289 -9.81 10.18 -4.03
N VAL A 290 -9.77 9.19 -3.13
CA VAL A 290 -10.59 8.97 -1.91
C VAL A 290 -11.99 8.43 -2.22
N TRP A 291 -12.29 7.34 -1.52
CA TRP A 291 -13.56 6.73 -1.13
C TRP A 291 -14.85 7.51 -1.43
N GLY A 292 -15.86 6.75 -1.82
CA GLY A 292 -17.15 7.25 -2.29
C GLY A 292 -17.96 8.00 -1.24
N GLN A 293 -18.63 9.06 -1.70
CA GLN A 293 -20.05 8.97 -2.07
C GLN A 293 -20.24 9.56 -3.48
#